data_AF-A0A4R7CR78-F1
#
_entry.id   AF-A0A4R7CR78-F1
#
_cell.length_a   1.000
_cell.length_b   1.000
_cell.length_c   1.000
_cell.angle_alpha   90.00
_cell.angle_beta   90.00
_cell.angle_gamma   90.00
#
_symmetry.space_group_name_H-M   'P 1'
#
loop_
_entity.id
_entity.type
_entity.pdbx_description
1 polymer ?
#
loop_
_entity_poly.entity_id
_entity_poly.type
_entity_poly.pdbx_seq_one_letter_code
_entity_poly.pdbx_strand_id
1 'polypeptide(L)'
;MTIEGYADEFVIIPEWLGRRDVFHLGSLIQGNTLQNLSFTPLSEREGHYESRPIFASVSFPAKTVSGSYLPDIMATTKFFSNIMQENNLSDMQNSTFRYEIKEFSYYNEVKTVFGSNVDVRALFYASNSSATAFSGRIQKTNGLIASFTQTNFTVDMDIPESGELYQNLNLDLLGNVYPAYINSVAYGSKGVLLIESEQDAEVLQTTFNKAFSVMGGLVSGSQSLASDEKNIIQNADLQIFFTGITGESVRRKIGSFDELISLIKTGTHFPHQHRGGRFHLR
;
A
#
# COMPACT_ATOMS: atom_id res chain seq x y z
N MET A 1 6.38 25.08 15.41
CA MET A 1 6.18 24.78 13.98
C MET A 1 5.28 23.58 13.93
N THR A 2 4.00 23.82 13.61
CA THR A 2 3.00 22.76 13.53
C THR A 2 3.19 22.09 12.18
N ILE A 3 3.75 20.88 12.18
CA ILE A 3 3.82 20.06 10.97
C ILE A 3 2.42 19.45 10.85
N GLU A 4 1.59 19.99 9.97
CA GLU A 4 0.39 19.29 9.51
C GLU A 4 0.89 18.08 8.69
N GLY A 5 0.81 16.89 9.30
CA GLY A 5 1.20 15.64 8.66
C GLY A 5 0.29 15.38 7.47
N TYR A 6 0.84 15.42 6.26
CA TYR A 6 0.07 15.20 5.03
C TYR A 6 -0.27 13.71 4.79
N ALA A 7 0.33 12.78 5.55
CA ALA A 7 -0.12 11.39 5.64
C ALA A 7 0.53 10.70 6.86
N ASP A 8 -0.28 10.07 7.72
CA ASP A 8 0.20 9.16 8.79
C ASP A 8 0.50 7.75 8.25
N GLU A 9 0.27 7.52 6.95
CA GLU A 9 0.40 6.22 6.28
C GLU A 9 0.91 6.41 4.85
N PHE A 10 1.83 5.54 4.38
CA PHE A 10 2.27 5.56 2.97
C PHE A 10 2.39 4.17 2.34
N VAL A 11 2.36 4.16 1.01
CA VAL A 11 2.37 2.95 0.18
C VAL A 11 3.75 2.77 -0.43
N ILE A 12 4.35 1.60 -0.20
CA ILE A 12 5.55 1.19 -0.92
C ILE A 12 5.14 0.80 -2.33
N ILE A 13 5.67 1.49 -3.34
CA ILE A 13 5.37 1.24 -4.76
C ILE A 13 6.50 0.49 -5.48
N PRO A 14 6.21 -0.17 -6.62
CA PRO A 14 7.16 -0.93 -7.43
C PRO A 14 8.47 -0.26 -7.81
N GLU A 15 8.45 1.06 -7.98
CA GLU A 15 9.65 1.82 -8.33
C GLU A 15 10.69 1.80 -7.19
N TRP A 16 10.25 1.58 -5.94
CA TRP A 16 11.12 1.34 -4.78
C TRP A 16 11.47 -0.14 -4.61
N LEU A 17 10.81 -1.07 -5.33
CA LEU A 17 11.07 -2.51 -5.27
C LEU A 17 12.40 -2.93 -5.92
N GLY A 18 13.23 -1.99 -6.38
CA GLY A 18 14.67 -2.22 -6.59
C GLY A 18 15.48 -2.29 -5.29
N ARG A 19 14.92 -1.80 -4.18
CA ARG A 19 15.48 -1.82 -2.82
C ARG A 19 14.50 -2.52 -1.86
N ARG A 20 14.16 -3.79 -2.14
CA ARG A 20 13.22 -4.59 -1.30
C ARG A 20 13.73 -4.84 0.13
N ASP A 21 14.99 -4.55 0.38
CA ASP A 21 15.74 -4.82 1.60
C ASP A 21 15.72 -3.69 2.63
N VAL A 22 15.05 -2.56 2.36
CA VAL A 22 15.21 -1.34 3.19
C VAL A 22 13.95 -0.84 3.91
N PHE A 23 12.78 -1.43 3.64
CA PHE A 23 11.52 -1.01 4.27
C PHE A 23 10.89 -2.19 5.04
N HIS A 24 11.24 -2.31 6.32
CA HIS A 24 10.60 -3.15 7.34
C HIS A 24 10.49 -2.38 8.65
N LEU A 25 9.75 -2.96 9.59
CA LEU A 25 9.79 -2.59 10.99
C LEU A 25 11.23 -2.39 11.47
N GLY A 26 11.50 -1.28 12.14
CA GLY A 26 12.82 -0.91 12.64
C GLY A 26 13.81 -0.38 11.58
N SER A 27 13.45 -0.36 10.29
CA SER A 27 14.27 0.29 9.27
C SER A 27 14.35 1.79 9.50
N LEU A 28 15.52 2.36 9.20
CA LEU A 28 15.79 3.79 9.33
C LEU A 28 15.69 4.51 7.98
N ILE A 29 15.17 5.74 8.01
CA ILE A 29 15.08 6.65 6.87
C ILE A 29 15.65 8.02 7.25
N GLN A 30 16.10 8.80 6.27
CA GLN A 30 16.53 10.19 6.51
C GLN A 30 15.33 11.06 6.91
N GLY A 31 15.37 11.67 8.09
CA GLY A 31 14.21 12.39 8.65
C GLY A 31 13.74 13.58 7.80
N ASN A 32 14.65 14.28 7.12
CA ASN A 32 14.31 15.40 6.24
C ASN A 32 13.51 14.97 4.98
N THR A 33 13.53 13.68 4.62
CA THR A 33 12.82 13.13 3.45
C THR A 33 11.35 12.77 3.74
N LEU A 34 10.91 12.94 4.99
CA LEU A 34 9.50 12.85 5.35
C LEU A 34 8.70 13.98 4.71
N GLN A 35 9.27 15.19 4.64
CA GLN A 35 8.55 16.39 4.17
C GLN A 35 8.21 16.34 2.68
N ASN A 36 9.06 15.71 1.87
CA ASN A 36 8.87 15.59 0.42
C ASN A 36 8.40 14.19 0.00
N LEU A 37 8.11 13.32 0.98
CA LEU A 37 7.62 11.95 0.79
C LEU A 37 8.53 11.10 -0.11
N SER A 38 9.85 11.35 -0.08
CA SER A 38 10.84 10.54 -0.82
C SER A 38 11.44 9.41 0.01
N PHE A 39 11.29 9.46 1.34
CA PHE A 39 11.62 8.39 2.30
C PHE A 39 12.97 7.69 2.03
N THR A 40 14.05 8.46 1.92
CA THR A 40 15.36 7.91 1.55
C THR A 40 15.85 6.94 2.64
N PRO A 41 16.03 5.65 2.31
CA PRO A 41 16.40 4.64 3.29
C PRO A 41 17.87 4.76 3.70
N LEU A 42 18.16 4.39 4.94
CA LEU A 42 19.52 4.17 5.40
C LEU A 42 19.91 2.71 5.25
N SER A 43 21.17 2.44 4.87
CA SER A 43 21.67 1.08 4.69
C SER A 43 22.92 0.82 5.53
N GLU A 44 22.95 -0.33 6.20
CA GLU A 44 24.18 -0.85 6.81
C GLU A 44 25.27 -1.10 5.76
N ARG A 45 24.89 -1.46 4.53
CA ARG A 45 25.84 -1.66 3.42
C ARG A 45 26.55 -0.37 3.00
N GLU A 46 25.89 0.77 3.21
CA GLU A 46 26.44 2.10 2.94
C GLU A 46 27.15 2.68 4.17
N GLY A 47 27.25 1.91 5.27
CA GLY A 47 27.95 2.32 6.49
C GLY A 47 27.20 3.37 7.31
N HIS A 48 25.88 3.52 7.12
CA HIS A 48 25.10 4.51 7.83
C HIS A 48 24.91 4.16 9.32
N TYR A 49 24.75 2.88 9.64
CA TYR A 49 24.54 2.36 10.99
C TYR A 49 24.78 0.84 11.00
N GLU A 50 24.73 0.24 12.19
CA GLU A 50 24.62 -1.20 12.39
C GLU A 50 23.31 -1.51 13.13
N SER A 51 22.52 -2.48 12.63
CA SER A 51 21.22 -2.81 13.22
C SER A 51 21.35 -3.55 14.55
N ARG A 52 20.41 -3.32 15.46
CA ARG A 52 20.20 -4.16 16.65
C ARG A 52 18.89 -4.95 16.52
N PRO A 53 18.76 -6.09 17.22
CA PRO A 53 17.50 -6.83 17.25
C PRO A 53 16.35 -5.95 17.76
N ILE A 54 15.21 -6.04 17.09
CA ILE A 54 13.98 -5.37 17.51
C ILE A 54 13.02 -6.40 18.10
N PHE A 55 12.10 -5.94 18.96
CA PHE A 55 10.96 -6.74 19.40
C PHE A 55 9.73 -6.31 18.61
N ALA A 56 9.05 -7.28 18.00
CA ALA A 56 7.89 -7.06 17.15
C ALA A 56 6.67 -7.78 17.70
N SER A 57 5.54 -7.10 17.64
CA SER A 57 4.20 -7.64 17.86
C SER A 57 3.49 -7.77 16.51
N VAL A 58 3.02 -8.96 16.18
CA VAL A 58 2.28 -9.25 14.95
C VAL A 58 0.81 -9.45 15.30
N SER A 59 -0.05 -8.57 14.80
CA SER A 59 -1.48 -8.59 15.06
C SER A 59 -2.24 -9.17 13.86
N PHE A 60 -2.59 -10.45 13.97
CA PHE A 60 -3.54 -11.11 13.08
C PHE A 60 -4.98 -10.88 13.57
N PRO A 61 -6.02 -11.01 12.71
CA PRO A 61 -7.41 -10.73 13.04
C PRO A 61 -7.94 -11.50 14.26
N ALA A 62 -7.41 -12.69 14.52
CA ALA A 62 -7.84 -13.55 15.62
C ALA A 62 -6.75 -13.80 16.67
N LYS A 63 -5.52 -13.28 16.48
CA LYS A 63 -4.38 -13.62 17.34
C LYS A 63 -3.28 -12.57 17.25
N THR A 64 -2.73 -12.19 18.39
CA THR A 64 -1.48 -11.44 18.45
C THR A 64 -0.37 -12.36 18.93
N VAL A 65 0.79 -12.27 18.29
CA VAL A 65 2.01 -13.00 18.66
C VAL A 65 3.19 -12.05 18.64
N SER A 66 4.26 -12.37 19.34
CA SER A 66 5.42 -11.49 19.40
C SER A 66 6.72 -12.25 19.42
N GLY A 67 7.81 -11.56 19.10
CA GLY A 67 9.15 -12.09 19.19
C GLY A 67 10.19 -11.09 18.69
N SER A 68 11.46 -11.47 18.79
CA SER A 68 12.58 -10.62 18.39
C SER A 68 13.30 -11.16 17.17
N TYR A 69 13.75 -10.25 16.31
CA TYR A 69 14.58 -10.56 15.15
C TYR A 69 15.48 -9.37 14.79
N LEU A 70 16.56 -9.63 14.08
CA LEU A 70 17.39 -8.57 13.48
C LEU A 70 16.63 -7.99 12.27
N PRO A 71 16.49 -6.66 12.14
CA PRO A 71 15.78 -6.05 11.02
C PRO A 71 16.59 -6.16 9.72
N ASP A 72 16.68 -7.37 9.17
CA ASP A 72 17.20 -7.69 7.85
C ASP A 72 16.20 -8.58 7.09
N ILE A 73 16.32 -8.64 5.77
CA ILE A 73 15.34 -9.34 4.92
C ILE A 73 15.21 -10.84 5.23
N MET A 74 16.32 -11.52 5.56
CA MET A 74 16.33 -12.95 5.81
C MET A 74 15.77 -13.26 7.20
N ALA A 75 16.22 -12.55 8.23
CA ALA A 75 15.72 -12.72 9.59
C ALA A 75 14.24 -12.36 9.68
N THR A 76 13.81 -11.29 9.01
CA THR A 76 12.39 -10.91 8.92
C THR A 76 11.57 -12.01 8.25
N THR A 77 12.05 -12.55 7.11
CA THR A 77 11.34 -13.62 6.39
C THR A 77 11.22 -14.87 7.27
N LYS A 78 12.30 -15.24 7.96
CA LYS A 78 12.32 -16.39 8.87
C LYS A 78 11.38 -16.19 10.05
N PHE A 79 11.38 -14.99 10.66
CA PHE A 79 10.49 -14.62 11.74
C PHE A 79 9.02 -14.82 11.36
N PHE A 80 8.57 -14.24 10.23
CA PHE A 80 7.21 -14.44 9.75
C PHE A 80 6.91 -15.89 9.39
N SER A 81 7.83 -16.60 8.75
CA SER A 81 7.62 -18.00 8.39
C SER A 81 7.39 -18.87 9.62
N ASN A 82 8.18 -18.67 10.68
CA ASN A 82 8.05 -19.39 11.94
C ASN A 82 6.72 -19.07 12.62
N ILE A 83 6.40 -17.78 12.76
CA ILE A 83 5.15 -17.34 13.37
C ILE A 83 3.94 -17.93 12.63
N MET A 84 3.92 -17.90 11.30
CA MET A 84 2.79 -18.43 10.54
C MET A 84 2.61 -19.94 10.75
N GLN A 85 3.72 -20.70 10.77
CA GLN A 85 3.71 -22.15 10.99
C GLN A 85 3.29 -22.53 12.42
N GLU A 86 3.91 -21.91 13.43
CA GLU A 86 3.67 -22.20 14.85
C GLU A 86 2.24 -21.87 15.30
N ASN A 87 1.57 -20.96 14.58
CA ASN A 87 0.25 -20.46 14.95
C ASN A 87 -0.87 -20.96 14.02
N ASN A 88 -0.57 -21.87 13.08
CA ASN A 88 -1.53 -22.41 12.11
C ASN A 88 -2.26 -21.31 11.31
N LEU A 89 -1.57 -20.22 10.98
CA LEU A 89 -2.15 -19.02 10.35
C LEU A 89 -2.10 -19.07 8.82
N SER A 90 -2.03 -20.27 8.24
CA SER A 90 -1.76 -20.44 6.82
C SER A 90 -2.93 -20.09 5.90
N ASP A 91 -4.16 -20.09 6.44
CA ASP A 91 -5.41 -19.86 5.70
C ASP A 91 -6.13 -18.59 6.18
N MET A 92 -5.39 -17.50 6.39
CA MET A 92 -5.97 -16.23 6.81
C MET A 92 -6.83 -15.61 5.71
N GLN A 93 -8.13 -15.87 5.77
CA GLN A 93 -9.14 -15.26 4.90
C GLN A 93 -9.74 -13.96 5.46
N ASN A 94 -9.63 -13.74 6.76
CA ASN A 94 -10.19 -12.54 7.39
C ASN A 94 -9.21 -11.38 7.23
N SER A 95 -9.66 -10.33 6.58
CA SER A 95 -8.88 -9.11 6.37
C SER A 95 -9.80 -7.92 6.48
N THR A 96 -9.31 -6.83 7.03
CA THR A 96 -10.07 -5.58 7.10
C THR A 96 -10.03 -4.90 5.74
N PHE A 97 -11.19 -4.73 5.10
CA PHE A 97 -11.33 -3.96 3.87
C PHE A 97 -11.73 -2.51 4.19
N ARG A 98 -10.99 -1.54 3.64
CA ARG A 98 -11.29 -0.11 3.72
C ARG A 98 -11.21 0.48 2.32
N TYR A 99 -12.04 1.47 2.04
CA TYR A 99 -11.96 2.21 0.80
C TYR A 99 -12.31 3.68 1.01
N GLU A 100 -11.82 4.52 0.10
CA GLU A 100 -12.11 5.94 0.01
C GLU A 100 -12.29 6.31 -1.46
N ILE A 101 -13.30 7.12 -1.77
CA ILE A 101 -13.56 7.63 -3.11
C ILE A 101 -13.53 9.15 -3.06
N LYS A 102 -12.76 9.77 -3.96
CA LYS A 102 -12.65 11.22 -4.10
C LYS A 102 -12.85 11.59 -5.56
N GLU A 103 -13.40 12.77 -5.80
CA GLU A 103 -13.36 13.39 -7.12
C GLU A 103 -11.96 13.91 -7.42
N PHE A 104 -11.57 13.88 -8.69
CA PHE A 104 -10.33 14.47 -9.15
C PHE A 104 -10.51 15.06 -10.55
N SER A 105 -9.81 16.16 -10.81
CA SER A 105 -9.76 16.76 -12.16
C SER A 105 -8.39 16.61 -12.78
N TYR A 106 -7.34 16.64 -11.97
CA TYR A 106 -5.96 16.57 -12.42
C TYR A 106 -5.28 15.30 -11.92
N TYR A 107 -4.60 14.58 -12.80
CA TYR A 107 -3.93 13.34 -12.42
C TYR A 107 -2.82 13.53 -11.39
N ASN A 108 -2.30 14.75 -11.19
CA ASN A 108 -1.31 15.03 -10.16
C ASN A 108 -1.91 14.92 -8.74
N GLU A 109 -3.23 15.13 -8.58
CA GLU A 109 -3.96 14.96 -7.32
C GLU A 109 -3.92 13.51 -6.84
N VAL A 110 -3.79 12.55 -7.77
CA VAL A 110 -3.73 11.10 -7.50
C VAL A 110 -2.53 10.73 -6.62
N LYS A 111 -1.45 11.52 -6.61
CA LYS A 111 -0.27 11.27 -5.76
C LYS A 111 -0.63 11.25 -4.27
N THR A 112 -1.63 12.03 -3.87
CA THR A 112 -2.06 12.13 -2.46
C THR A 112 -2.57 10.78 -1.93
N VAL A 113 -3.18 9.96 -2.79
CA VAL A 113 -3.69 8.62 -2.45
C VAL A 113 -2.59 7.59 -2.19
N PHE A 114 -1.36 7.85 -2.63
CA PHE A 114 -0.22 6.98 -2.37
C PHE A 114 0.57 7.39 -1.13
N GLY A 115 0.39 8.61 -0.60
CA GLY A 115 1.20 9.14 0.49
C GLY A 115 2.69 9.22 0.16
N SER A 116 3.05 9.14 -1.14
CA SER A 116 4.42 9.12 -1.63
C SER A 116 4.55 9.90 -2.93
N ASN A 117 5.74 10.44 -3.20
CA ASN A 117 5.99 11.16 -4.44
C ASN A 117 6.18 10.19 -5.61
N VAL A 118 5.06 9.73 -6.17
CA VAL A 118 5.01 8.72 -7.23
C VAL A 118 4.83 9.34 -8.61
N ASP A 119 5.35 8.70 -9.66
CA ASP A 119 4.97 9.02 -11.02
C ASP A 119 3.65 8.31 -11.37
N VAL A 120 2.53 9.04 -11.22
CA VAL A 120 1.18 8.55 -11.55
C VAL A 120 1.11 8.00 -12.97
N ARG A 121 1.83 8.59 -13.92
CA ARG A 121 1.81 8.10 -15.31
C ARG A 121 2.46 6.72 -15.38
N ALA A 122 3.61 6.52 -14.75
CA ALA A 122 4.31 5.24 -14.74
C ALA A 122 3.55 4.14 -13.97
N LEU A 123 2.79 4.53 -12.94
CA LEU A 123 1.96 3.62 -12.16
C LEU A 123 0.76 3.07 -12.94
N PHE A 124 0.13 3.90 -13.77
CA PHE A 124 -1.10 3.51 -14.47
C PHE A 124 -0.89 3.17 -15.95
N TYR A 125 0.14 3.72 -16.61
CA TYR A 125 0.37 3.56 -18.04
C TYR A 125 1.78 3.03 -18.33
N ALA A 126 1.90 2.13 -19.29
CA ALA A 126 3.21 1.63 -19.73
C ALA A 126 4.00 2.72 -20.48
N SER A 127 5.32 2.74 -20.27
CA SER A 127 6.27 3.68 -20.86
C SER A 127 6.25 3.71 -22.40
N ASN A 128 5.70 2.69 -23.05
CA ASN A 128 5.55 2.56 -24.51
C ASN A 128 4.21 3.11 -25.05
N SER A 129 3.38 3.74 -24.23
CA SER A 129 2.20 4.46 -24.73
C SER A 129 2.65 5.81 -25.29
N SER A 130 2.54 5.94 -26.62
CA SER A 130 2.86 7.14 -27.39
C SER A 130 2.24 8.38 -26.75
N ALA A 131 3.13 9.24 -26.25
CA ALA A 131 2.80 10.43 -25.50
C ALA A 131 2.27 11.52 -26.45
N THR A 132 0.95 11.63 -26.58
CA THR A 132 0.32 12.85 -27.15
C THR A 132 -0.93 13.31 -26.41
N ALA A 133 -1.39 12.63 -25.36
CA ALA A 133 -2.67 12.96 -24.73
C ALA A 133 -2.70 12.92 -23.18
N PHE A 134 -1.56 13.02 -22.50
CA PHE A 134 -1.60 13.28 -21.05
C PHE A 134 -1.66 14.80 -20.83
N SER A 135 -2.85 15.39 -20.98
CA SER A 135 -3.08 16.83 -20.76
C SER A 135 -2.93 17.24 -19.29
N GLY A 136 -2.50 16.33 -18.41
CA GLY A 136 -2.48 16.50 -16.96
C GLY A 136 -3.88 16.45 -16.32
N ARG A 137 -4.93 16.38 -17.13
CA ARG A 137 -6.35 16.44 -16.75
C ARG A 137 -7.11 15.22 -17.25
N ILE A 138 -8.20 14.87 -16.58
CA ILE A 138 -9.19 13.90 -17.06
C ILE A 138 -9.67 14.24 -18.48
N GLN A 139 -10.00 13.20 -19.25
CA GLN A 139 -10.50 13.30 -20.62
C GLN A 139 -12.03 13.28 -20.69
N LYS A 140 -12.67 12.80 -19.63
CA LYS A 140 -14.14 12.73 -19.47
C LYS A 140 -14.68 13.86 -18.62
N THR A 141 -16.00 14.01 -18.60
CA THR A 141 -16.69 15.04 -17.80
C THR A 141 -16.39 14.91 -16.31
N ASN A 142 -16.44 13.70 -15.76
CA ASN A 142 -16.24 13.44 -14.34
C ASN A 142 -15.15 12.39 -14.07
N GLY A 143 -14.35 12.63 -13.05
CA GLY A 143 -13.26 11.77 -12.62
C GLY A 143 -13.37 11.40 -11.14
N LEU A 144 -13.30 10.11 -10.82
CA LEU A 144 -13.18 9.61 -9.46
C LEU A 144 -11.89 8.81 -9.28
N ILE A 145 -11.27 8.96 -8.13
CA ILE A 145 -10.23 8.08 -7.64
C ILE A 145 -10.78 7.26 -6.49
N ALA A 146 -10.82 5.95 -6.65
CA ALA A 146 -11.14 5.02 -5.60
C ALA A 146 -9.87 4.34 -5.10
N SER A 147 -9.56 4.51 -3.82
CA SER A 147 -8.49 3.82 -3.14
C SER A 147 -9.07 2.76 -2.22
N PHE A 148 -8.46 1.59 -2.19
CA PHE A 148 -8.91 0.53 -1.29
C PHE A 148 -7.72 -0.27 -0.76
N THR A 149 -7.85 -0.68 0.49
CA THR A 149 -6.86 -1.45 1.23
C THR A 149 -7.54 -2.66 1.84
N GLN A 150 -6.91 -3.80 1.70
CA GLN A 150 -7.21 -5.02 2.44
C GLN A 150 -6.04 -5.30 3.37
N THR A 151 -6.24 -5.15 4.67
CA THR A 151 -5.20 -5.44 5.68
C THR A 151 -5.39 -6.84 6.24
N ASN A 152 -4.37 -7.69 6.07
CA ASN A 152 -4.35 -9.05 6.60
C ASN A 152 -3.80 -9.10 8.02
N PHE A 153 -2.71 -8.37 8.29
CA PHE A 153 -2.13 -8.24 9.63
C PHE A 153 -1.27 -6.98 9.75
N THR A 154 -1.00 -6.53 10.97
CA THR A 154 -0.02 -5.49 11.26
C THR A 154 1.16 -6.07 12.03
N VAL A 155 2.29 -5.38 11.94
CA VAL A 155 3.52 -5.68 12.65
C VAL A 155 3.98 -4.39 13.26
N ASP A 156 4.05 -4.36 14.57
CA ASP A 156 4.22 -3.15 15.36
C ASP A 156 5.42 -3.34 16.29
N MET A 157 6.14 -2.26 16.59
CA MET A 157 7.17 -2.25 17.61
C MET A 157 6.94 -1.10 18.59
N ASP A 158 7.34 -1.32 19.84
CA ASP A 158 7.29 -0.28 20.85
C ASP A 158 8.24 0.87 20.52
N ILE A 159 8.01 2.03 21.14
CA ILE A 159 8.91 3.18 21.01
C ILE A 159 10.25 2.78 21.65
N PRO A 160 11.34 2.74 20.88
CA PRO A 160 12.63 2.27 21.37
C PRO A 160 13.29 3.32 22.25
N GLU A 161 13.98 2.87 23.29
CA GLU A 161 14.91 3.70 24.05
C GLU A 161 16.17 4.02 23.24
N SER A 162 16.93 5.01 23.72
CA SER A 162 18.17 5.44 23.06
C SER A 162 19.15 4.27 22.93
N GLY A 163 19.53 3.97 21.69
CA GLY A 163 20.48 2.91 21.36
C GLY A 163 19.87 1.52 21.20
N GLU A 164 18.55 1.35 21.27
CA GLU A 164 17.91 0.04 21.07
C GLU A 164 17.78 -0.37 19.61
N LEU A 165 17.60 0.58 18.69
CA LEU A 165 17.40 0.30 17.25
C LEU A 165 18.70 0.01 16.50
N TYR A 166 19.75 0.77 16.82
CA TYR A 166 20.98 0.79 16.04
C TYR A 166 22.17 1.18 16.89
N GLN A 167 23.36 0.94 16.35
CA GLN A 167 24.64 1.43 16.87
C GLN A 167 25.46 2.05 15.72
N ASN A 168 26.53 2.76 16.07
CA ASN A 168 27.49 3.34 15.12
C ASN A 168 26.83 4.21 14.03
N LEU A 169 25.80 4.99 14.37
CA LEU A 169 25.16 5.91 13.44
C LEU A 169 26.15 6.96 12.95
N ASN A 170 26.37 6.99 11.64
CA ASN A 170 27.29 7.92 11.00
C ASN A 170 26.55 9.17 10.53
N LEU A 171 26.39 10.16 11.43
CA LEU A 171 25.70 11.42 11.12
C LEU A 171 26.39 12.24 10.02
N ASP A 172 27.70 12.11 9.84
CA ASP A 172 28.44 12.83 8.80
C ASP A 172 28.00 12.38 7.40
N LEU A 173 27.77 11.07 7.21
CA LEU A 173 27.22 10.53 5.97
C LEU A 173 25.75 10.94 5.75
N LEU A 174 25.03 11.32 6.81
CA LEU A 174 23.66 11.80 6.75
C LEU A 174 23.56 13.33 6.59
N GLY A 175 24.68 14.03 6.49
CA GLY A 175 24.69 15.50 6.44
C GLY A 175 24.14 16.14 7.72
N ASN A 176 24.38 15.52 8.89
CA ASN A 176 23.85 15.92 10.19
C ASN A 176 22.32 15.93 10.29
N VAL A 177 21.65 15.12 9.48
CA VAL A 177 20.21 14.88 9.58
C VAL A 177 19.94 13.68 10.49
N TYR A 178 19.06 13.86 11.47
CA TYR A 178 18.62 12.76 12.32
C TYR A 178 17.70 11.79 11.55
N PRO A 179 17.85 10.48 11.77
CA PRO A 179 16.99 9.48 11.15
C PRO A 179 15.59 9.46 11.80
N ALA A 180 14.62 9.00 11.03
CA ALA A 180 13.36 8.47 11.54
C ALA A 180 13.34 6.94 11.36
N TYR A 181 12.44 6.26 12.07
CA TYR A 181 12.31 4.80 12.01
C TYR A 181 10.87 4.40 11.71
N ILE A 182 10.70 3.20 11.17
CA ILE A 182 9.40 2.60 10.88
C ILE A 182 8.95 1.80 12.11
N ASN A 183 7.86 2.23 12.74
CA ASN A 183 7.36 1.61 13.98
C ASN A 183 6.19 0.67 13.77
N SER A 184 5.54 0.71 12.59
CA SER A 184 4.43 -0.17 12.27
C SER A 184 4.35 -0.43 10.77
N VAL A 185 4.02 -1.67 10.43
CA VAL A 185 3.92 -2.18 9.06
C VAL A 185 2.61 -2.96 8.95
N ALA A 186 1.65 -2.53 8.14
CA ALA A 186 0.56 -3.40 7.72
C ALA A 186 0.98 -4.27 6.52
N TYR A 187 0.36 -5.42 6.41
CA TYR A 187 0.59 -6.40 5.36
C TYR A 187 -0.76 -6.74 4.74
N GLY A 188 -0.83 -6.69 3.41
CA GLY A 188 -2.05 -6.99 2.69
C GLY A 188 -1.99 -6.54 1.24
N SER A 189 -3.14 -6.16 0.68
CA SER A 189 -3.25 -5.65 -0.68
C SER A 189 -3.76 -4.21 -0.71
N LYS A 190 -3.35 -3.46 -1.74
CA LYS A 190 -3.85 -2.12 -1.99
C LYS A 190 -4.13 -1.95 -3.48
N GLY A 191 -5.23 -1.28 -3.78
CA GLY A 191 -5.49 -0.83 -5.13
C GLY A 191 -5.91 0.62 -5.18
N VAL A 192 -5.63 1.21 -6.33
CA VAL A 192 -6.09 2.54 -6.72
C VAL A 192 -6.70 2.39 -8.10
N LEU A 193 -7.95 2.80 -8.23
CA LEU A 193 -8.74 2.77 -9.44
C LEU A 193 -9.02 4.20 -9.87
N LEU A 194 -8.57 4.54 -11.08
CA LEU A 194 -8.97 5.75 -11.78
C LEU A 194 -10.24 5.43 -12.57
N ILE A 195 -11.24 6.29 -12.40
CA ILE A 195 -12.56 6.16 -13.00
C ILE A 195 -12.85 7.46 -13.73
N GLU A 196 -13.10 7.37 -15.04
CA GLU A 196 -13.51 8.51 -15.84
C GLU A 196 -14.81 8.19 -16.57
N SER A 197 -15.79 9.11 -16.54
CA SER A 197 -17.10 8.87 -17.15
C SER A 197 -17.77 10.17 -17.60
N GLU A 198 -18.67 10.04 -18.59
CA GLU A 198 -19.60 11.13 -18.97
C GLU A 198 -20.85 11.17 -18.09
N GLN A 199 -21.02 10.21 -17.18
CA GLN A 199 -22.14 10.17 -16.23
C GLN A 199 -22.04 11.32 -15.24
N ASP A 200 -23.18 11.74 -14.71
CA ASP A 200 -23.27 12.72 -13.62
C ASP A 200 -22.41 12.30 -12.41
N ALA A 201 -21.77 13.28 -11.76
CA ALA A 201 -20.80 13.04 -10.69
C ALA A 201 -21.43 12.34 -9.47
N GLU A 202 -22.64 12.73 -9.07
CA GLU A 202 -23.36 12.15 -7.93
C GLU A 202 -23.76 10.71 -8.24
N VAL A 203 -24.29 10.47 -9.45
CA VAL A 203 -24.65 9.12 -9.91
C VAL A 203 -23.43 8.21 -9.99
N LEU A 204 -22.31 8.72 -10.50
CA LEU A 204 -21.05 7.97 -10.58
C LEU A 204 -20.52 7.64 -9.18
N GLN A 205 -20.49 8.62 -8.27
CA GLN A 205 -19.99 8.45 -6.91
C GLN A 205 -20.84 7.46 -6.11
N THR A 206 -22.17 7.57 -6.18
CA THR A 206 -23.08 6.63 -5.50
C THR A 206 -22.94 5.21 -6.04
N THR A 207 -22.80 5.05 -7.36
CA THR A 207 -22.59 3.74 -8.02
C THR A 207 -21.30 3.08 -7.52
N PHE A 208 -20.18 3.80 -7.51
CA PHE A 208 -18.91 3.22 -7.08
C PHE A 208 -18.83 3.01 -5.57
N ASN A 209 -19.44 3.87 -4.74
CA ASN A 209 -19.55 3.60 -3.29
C ASN A 209 -20.29 2.29 -3.02
N LYS A 210 -21.41 2.05 -3.72
CA LYS A 210 -22.14 0.79 -3.60
C LYS A 210 -21.29 -0.39 -4.09
N ALA A 211 -20.61 -0.24 -5.22
CA ALA A 211 -19.72 -1.27 -5.77
C ALA A 211 -18.64 -1.69 -4.76
N PHE A 212 -17.93 -0.72 -4.17
CA PHE A 212 -16.91 -0.98 -3.15
C PHE A 212 -17.49 -1.48 -1.82
N SER A 213 -18.70 -1.05 -1.44
CA SER A 213 -19.41 -1.59 -0.28
C SER A 213 -19.79 -3.06 -0.45
N VAL A 214 -20.28 -3.45 -1.64
CA VAL A 214 -20.56 -4.86 -1.98
C VAL A 214 -19.29 -5.70 -1.90
N MET A 215 -18.16 -5.15 -2.35
CA MET A 215 -16.86 -5.81 -2.29
C MET A 215 -16.34 -5.96 -0.86
N GLY A 216 -16.43 -4.90 -0.03
CA GLY A 216 -16.05 -4.96 1.38
C GLY A 216 -16.96 -5.87 2.22
N GLY A 217 -18.21 -6.02 1.78
CA GLY A 217 -19.25 -6.85 2.39
C GLY A 217 -19.30 -8.30 1.91
N LEU A 218 -18.20 -8.90 1.45
CA LEU A 218 -18.15 -10.35 1.18
C LEU A 218 -18.29 -11.24 2.45
N VAL A 219 -18.77 -10.67 3.56
CA VAL A 219 -19.40 -11.34 4.71
C VAL A 219 -20.88 -10.92 4.75
N SER A 220 -21.78 -11.90 4.59
CA SER A 220 -23.26 -11.82 4.53
C SER A 220 -23.88 -11.51 3.15
N GLY A 221 -23.96 -12.54 2.31
CA GLY A 221 -24.54 -12.44 0.96
C GLY A 221 -25.94 -11.82 0.94
N SER A 222 -26.12 -10.82 0.04
CA SER A 222 -27.42 -10.40 -0.53
C SER A 222 -27.29 -9.16 -1.42
N GLN A 223 -26.25 -8.34 -1.28
CA GLN A 223 -26.10 -7.14 -2.10
C GLN A 223 -25.44 -7.45 -3.44
N SER A 224 -26.16 -7.17 -4.52
CA SER A 224 -25.65 -7.21 -5.89
C SER A 224 -25.89 -5.85 -6.53
N LEU A 225 -25.07 -5.50 -7.52
CA LEU A 225 -25.32 -4.31 -8.34
C LEU A 225 -26.52 -4.55 -9.25
N ALA A 226 -27.38 -3.54 -9.34
CA ALA A 226 -28.47 -3.49 -10.32
C ALA A 226 -27.90 -3.42 -11.75
N SER A 227 -28.72 -3.77 -12.75
CA SER A 227 -28.29 -3.74 -14.15
C SER A 227 -27.79 -2.37 -14.60
N ASP A 228 -28.45 -1.29 -14.18
CA ASP A 228 -28.05 0.07 -14.55
C ASP A 228 -26.71 0.47 -13.92
N GLU A 229 -26.45 0.06 -12.67
CA GLU A 229 -25.17 0.27 -11.99
C GLU A 229 -24.04 -0.49 -12.68
N LYS A 230 -24.28 -1.73 -13.12
CA LYS A 230 -23.32 -2.50 -13.92
C LYS A 230 -23.05 -1.83 -15.27
N ASN A 231 -24.08 -1.31 -15.92
CA ASN A 231 -23.95 -0.59 -17.19
C ASN A 231 -23.15 0.71 -17.02
N ILE A 232 -23.33 1.45 -15.91
CA ILE A 232 -22.53 2.63 -15.60
C ILE A 232 -21.04 2.27 -15.47
N ILE A 233 -20.73 1.21 -14.72
CA ILE A 233 -19.35 0.74 -14.53
C ILE A 233 -18.74 0.29 -15.86
N GLN A 234 -19.48 -0.46 -16.68
CA GLN A 234 -19.02 -0.97 -17.97
C GLN A 234 -18.74 0.14 -18.99
N ASN A 235 -19.44 1.27 -18.91
CA ASN A 235 -19.27 2.42 -19.80
C ASN A 235 -18.26 3.46 -19.28
N ALA A 236 -17.73 3.27 -18.08
CA ALA A 236 -16.67 4.11 -17.53
C ALA A 236 -15.28 3.64 -18.00
N ASP A 237 -14.36 4.58 -18.17
CA ASP A 237 -12.95 4.29 -18.40
C ASP A 237 -12.27 3.96 -17.06
N LEU A 238 -11.95 2.68 -16.86
CA LEU A 238 -11.36 2.18 -15.60
C LEU A 238 -9.90 1.79 -15.81
N GLN A 239 -9.00 2.43 -15.06
CA GLN A 239 -7.59 2.09 -15.02
C GLN A 239 -7.19 1.75 -13.58
N ILE A 240 -6.70 0.52 -13.36
CA ILE A 240 -6.29 0.07 -12.02
C ILE A 240 -4.78 -0.01 -11.90
N PHE A 241 -4.29 0.38 -10.74
CA PHE A 241 -3.03 -0.06 -10.15
C PHE A 241 -3.37 -0.90 -8.92
N PHE A 242 -2.92 -2.14 -8.87
CA PHE A 242 -3.17 -3.06 -7.77
C PHE A 242 -1.87 -3.73 -7.37
N THR A 243 -1.57 -3.77 -6.07
CA THR A 243 -0.46 -4.53 -5.52
C THR A 243 -0.98 -5.55 -4.53
N GLY A 244 -0.64 -6.82 -4.77
CA GLY A 244 -1.05 -7.94 -3.94
C GLY A 244 -0.04 -8.23 -2.82
N ILE A 245 -0.36 -9.23 -2.01
CA ILE A 245 0.45 -9.70 -0.87
C ILE A 245 1.87 -10.15 -1.28
N THR A 246 2.09 -10.52 -2.54
CA THR A 246 3.42 -10.93 -3.05
C THR A 246 4.31 -9.74 -3.44
N GLY A 247 3.76 -8.52 -3.43
CA GLY A 247 4.40 -7.30 -3.94
C GLY A 247 4.45 -7.22 -5.48
N GLU A 248 3.94 -8.22 -6.18
CA GLU A 248 3.66 -8.09 -7.60
C GLU A 248 2.53 -7.08 -7.81
N SER A 249 2.73 -6.21 -8.79
CA SER A 249 1.77 -5.16 -9.10
C SER A 249 1.21 -5.36 -10.49
N VAL A 250 -0.11 -5.21 -10.58
CA VAL A 250 -0.90 -5.30 -11.80
C VAL A 250 -1.35 -3.89 -12.15
N ARG A 251 -1.14 -3.51 -13.41
CA ARG A 251 -1.56 -2.23 -13.97
C ARG A 251 -2.20 -2.45 -15.32
N ARG A 252 -3.51 -2.19 -15.42
CA ARG A 252 -4.30 -2.49 -16.64
C ARG A 252 -5.64 -1.76 -16.66
N LYS A 253 -6.25 -1.75 -17.84
CA LYS A 253 -7.68 -1.40 -17.99
C LYS A 253 -8.56 -2.50 -17.42
N ILE A 254 -9.68 -2.11 -16.82
CA ILE A 254 -10.73 -3.00 -16.34
C ILE A 254 -11.98 -2.74 -17.16
N GLY A 255 -12.59 -3.80 -17.70
CA GLY A 255 -13.76 -3.70 -18.56
C GLY A 255 -15.09 -3.94 -17.85
N SER A 256 -15.08 -4.48 -16.63
CA SER A 256 -16.31 -4.79 -15.88
C SER A 256 -16.11 -4.85 -14.38
N PHE A 257 -17.23 -4.79 -13.65
CA PHE A 257 -17.25 -4.99 -12.20
C PHE A 257 -16.78 -6.39 -11.77
N ASP A 258 -17.15 -7.42 -12.53
CA ASP A 258 -16.76 -8.81 -12.22
C ASP A 258 -15.24 -8.99 -12.36
N GLU A 259 -14.63 -8.31 -13.32
CA GLU A 259 -13.18 -8.30 -13.50
C GLU A 259 -12.46 -7.58 -12.35
N LEU A 260 -13.03 -6.48 -11.83
CA LEU A 260 -12.54 -5.79 -10.64
C LEU A 260 -12.59 -6.71 -9.41
N ILE A 261 -13.73 -7.38 -9.19
CA ILE A 261 -13.88 -8.36 -8.10
C ILE A 261 -12.87 -9.49 -8.24
N SER A 262 -12.71 -10.05 -9.44
CA SER A 262 -11.80 -11.16 -9.68
C SER A 262 -10.36 -10.78 -9.36
N LEU A 263 -9.91 -9.59 -9.76
CA LEU A 263 -8.57 -9.09 -9.46
C LEU A 263 -8.35 -8.92 -7.96
N ILE A 264 -9.32 -8.38 -7.23
CA ILE A 264 -9.14 -8.13 -5.79
C ILE A 264 -9.14 -9.44 -5.02
N LYS A 265 -9.95 -10.43 -5.45
CA LYS A 265 -9.92 -11.79 -4.91
C LYS A 265 -8.58 -12.51 -5.09
N THR A 266 -7.77 -12.17 -6.09
CA THR A 266 -6.42 -12.79 -6.18
C THR A 266 -5.48 -12.28 -5.10
N GLY A 267 -5.67 -11.05 -4.61
CA GLY A 267 -4.89 -10.49 -3.52
C GLY A 267 -5.37 -10.86 -2.13
N THR A 268 -6.46 -11.62 -1.97
CA THR A 268 -6.97 -12.04 -0.66
C THR A 268 -6.29 -13.29 -0.12
N HIS A 269 -5.56 -14.05 -0.95
CA HIS A 269 -4.97 -15.33 -0.55
C HIS A 269 -3.49 -15.17 -0.16
N PHE A 270 -3.14 -15.60 1.05
CA PHE A 270 -1.77 -15.62 1.57
C PHE A 270 -1.17 -17.03 1.35
N PRO A 271 -0.35 -17.29 0.32
CA PRO A 271 0.15 -18.63 0.05
C PRO A 271 1.23 -19.06 1.05
N HIS A 272 1.23 -20.35 1.40
CA HIS A 272 2.12 -21.04 2.36
C HIS A 272 3.65 -20.84 2.17
N GLN A 273 4.13 -20.31 1.04
CA GLN A 273 5.55 -20.38 0.67
C GLN A 273 6.15 -19.11 0.06
N HIS A 274 5.54 -17.93 0.22
CA HIS A 274 6.09 -16.71 -0.39
C HIS A 274 6.60 -15.68 0.61
N ARG A 275 7.78 -15.15 0.25
CA ARG A 275 8.49 -14.04 0.90
C ARG A 275 7.54 -12.86 0.97
N GLY A 276 7.04 -12.56 2.17
CA GLY A 276 5.96 -11.61 2.39
C GLY A 276 6.18 -10.28 1.66
N GLY A 277 5.25 -9.93 0.78
CA GLY A 277 5.09 -8.55 0.34
C GLY A 277 4.57 -7.74 1.53
N ARG A 278 5.28 -6.66 1.82
CA ARG A 278 5.08 -5.80 2.99
C ARG A 278 4.44 -4.52 2.49
N PHE A 279 3.24 -4.15 2.91
CA PHE A 279 2.65 -2.90 2.43
C PHE A 279 1.68 -2.30 3.42
N HIS A 280 2.12 -1.15 3.96
CA HIS A 280 1.53 -0.05 4.73
C HIS A 280 2.55 0.25 5.82
N LEU A 281 3.09 1.47 5.88
CA LEU A 281 3.98 1.89 6.96
C LEU A 281 3.31 3.03 7.71
N ARG A 282 3.34 2.95 9.04
CA ARG A 282 2.97 4.03 9.97
C ARG A 282 4.23 4.52 10.69
#